data_AF-A0A671LIG9-F1
#
_entry.id   AF-A0A671LIG9-F1
#
_cell.length_a   1.000
_cell.length_b   1.000
_cell.length_c   1.000
_cell.angle_alpha   90.00
_cell.angle_beta   90.00
_cell.angle_gamma   90.00
#
_symmetry.space_group_name_H-M   'P 1'
#
loop_
_entity.id
_entity.type
_entity.pdbx_description
1 polymer ?
#
loop_
_entity_poly.entity_id
_entity_poly.type
_entity_poly.pdbx_seq_one_letter_code
_entity_poly.pdbx_strand_id
1 'polypeptide(L)'
;DPKGIMASIRSLRHSVFDLQIDCLYHVLSGCAVIVRGQPRGGPPPERQINLSNIRAGALARRAVQGQPDTKDTPDEAREFLRKKLIVELTLSSLSLRRYRARVEKVESPAKVHVFYIDYGNREILSSTRLAALPPAFSTRTLPPQATEYTFAFIQVPQDEDARTDAVDSMVRDIQNTQCLLNVEYSGAVCPHVTLQFTDSKDDVGLGLVKEGLVMVDVRKEKHLQKMVTEYLNGQESAKSARLNIWRYGDFRDDDADEFGYRR
;
A
#
# COMPACT_ATOMS: atom_id res chain seq x y z
N ASP A 1 -32.12 4.01 -1.19
CA ASP A 1 -32.52 4.30 0.20
C ASP A 1 -31.44 3.79 1.17
N PRO A 2 -30.81 4.67 1.98
CA PRO A 2 -29.84 4.28 3.01
C PRO A 2 -30.33 3.17 3.96
N LYS A 3 -31.63 3.08 4.25
CA LYS A 3 -32.19 2.04 5.13
C LYS A 3 -32.11 0.65 4.50
N GLY A 4 -32.35 0.53 3.19
CA GLY A 4 -32.21 -0.72 2.45
C GLY A 4 -30.77 -1.21 2.33
N ILE A 5 -29.81 -0.27 2.23
CA ILE A 5 -28.37 -0.58 2.23
C ILE A 5 -27.96 -1.15 3.60
N MET A 6 -28.38 -0.52 4.70
CA MET A 6 -28.05 -0.99 6.05
C MET A 6 -28.67 -2.36 6.38
N ALA A 7 -29.88 -2.65 5.89
CA ALA A 7 -30.49 -3.97 6.04
C ALA A 7 -29.71 -5.06 5.27
N SER A 8 -29.24 -4.74 4.06
CA SER A 8 -28.45 -5.64 3.23
C SER A 8 -27.05 -5.89 3.82
N ILE A 9 -26.42 -4.85 4.36
CA ILE A 9 -25.16 -4.96 5.13
C ILE A 9 -25.36 -5.86 6.35
N ARG A 10 -26.49 -5.74 7.07
CA ARG A 10 -26.79 -6.61 8.22
C ARG A 10 -27.01 -8.07 7.82
N SER A 11 -27.68 -8.32 6.69
CA SER A 11 -27.83 -9.69 6.14
C SER A 11 -26.49 -10.30 5.73
N LEU A 12 -25.64 -9.50 5.08
CA LEU A 12 -24.24 -9.85 4.78
C LEU A 12 -23.48 -10.26 6.04
N ARG A 13 -23.61 -9.52 7.16
CA ARG A 13 -22.93 -9.86 8.43
C ARG A 13 -23.25 -11.26 8.91
N HIS A 14 -24.51 -11.68 8.83
CA HIS A 14 -24.92 -13.02 9.23
C HIS A 14 -24.30 -14.09 8.31
N SER A 15 -24.36 -13.90 6.99
CA SER A 15 -23.72 -14.82 6.03
C SER A 15 -22.19 -14.86 6.13
N VAL A 16 -21.56 -13.75 6.51
CA VAL A 16 -20.10 -13.61 6.66
C VAL A 16 -19.58 -14.31 7.91
N PHE A 17 -20.33 -14.25 9.02
CA PHE A 17 -19.99 -14.91 10.28
C PHE A 17 -19.96 -16.44 10.19
N ASP A 18 -20.87 -17.03 9.41
CA ASP A 18 -20.96 -18.49 9.25
C ASP A 18 -19.86 -19.10 8.36
N LEU A 19 -19.06 -18.28 7.65
CA LEU A 19 -18.14 -18.74 6.60
C LEU A 19 -16.65 -18.57 6.90
N GLN A 20 -16.24 -18.13 8.11
CA GLN A 20 -14.82 -17.82 8.44
C GLN A 20 -14.14 -16.98 7.34
N ILE A 21 -14.84 -15.94 6.88
CA ILE A 21 -14.36 -14.99 5.88
C ILE A 21 -13.43 -13.99 6.56
N ASP A 22 -12.28 -13.72 5.95
CA ASP A 22 -11.29 -12.82 6.52
C ASP A 22 -11.46 -11.38 6.00
N CYS A 23 -11.58 -11.14 4.69
CA CYS A 23 -11.70 -9.77 4.18
C CYS A 23 -12.50 -9.64 2.88
N LEU A 24 -12.97 -8.41 2.63
CA LEU A 24 -13.50 -7.98 1.34
C LEU A 24 -12.32 -7.89 0.35
N TYR A 25 -12.33 -8.73 -0.68
CA TYR A 25 -11.24 -8.83 -1.65
C TYR A 25 -11.44 -7.87 -2.83
N HIS A 26 -12.68 -7.74 -3.34
CA HIS A 26 -12.94 -6.90 -4.50
C HIS A 26 -14.40 -6.42 -4.55
N VAL A 27 -14.67 -5.22 -5.06
CA VAL A 27 -16.03 -4.77 -5.41
C VAL A 27 -16.15 -4.84 -6.93
N LEU A 28 -16.94 -5.78 -7.45
CA LEU A 28 -17.09 -6.00 -8.90
C LEU A 28 -18.00 -4.96 -9.54
N SER A 29 -19.07 -4.58 -8.83
CA SER A 29 -20.03 -3.55 -9.21
C SER A 29 -20.72 -3.02 -7.96
N GLY A 30 -21.54 -1.97 -8.07
CA GLY A 30 -22.26 -1.45 -6.90
C GLY A 30 -23.32 -2.38 -6.30
N CYS A 31 -23.41 -3.65 -6.73
CA CYS A 31 -24.21 -4.69 -6.08
C CYS A 31 -23.50 -6.05 -5.97
N ALA A 32 -22.21 -6.17 -6.29
CA ALA A 32 -21.49 -7.43 -6.22
C ALA A 32 -20.10 -7.25 -5.61
N VAL A 33 -19.79 -8.07 -4.61
CA VAL A 33 -18.49 -8.07 -3.93
C VAL A 33 -17.90 -9.46 -3.89
N ILE A 34 -16.58 -9.57 -3.99
CA ILE A 34 -15.84 -10.80 -3.74
C ILE A 34 -15.27 -10.73 -2.34
N VAL A 35 -15.48 -11.79 -1.57
CA VAL A 35 -14.87 -12.00 -0.26
C VAL A 35 -13.90 -13.17 -0.33
N ARG A 36 -12.81 -13.08 0.43
CA ARG A 36 -11.81 -14.16 0.55
C ARG A 36 -11.85 -14.77 1.95
N GLY A 37 -11.87 -16.10 1.99
CA GLY A 37 -11.74 -16.88 3.21
C GLY A 37 -10.28 -17.13 3.62
N GLN A 38 -10.08 -17.81 4.74
CA GLN A 38 -8.74 -18.17 5.21
C GLN A 38 -8.05 -19.18 4.29
N PRO A 39 -6.77 -18.98 3.93
CA PRO A 39 -5.97 -20.00 3.25
C PRO A 39 -5.79 -21.22 4.15
N ARG A 40 -6.29 -22.37 3.71
CA ARG A 40 -6.12 -23.66 4.39
C ARG A 40 -5.24 -24.58 3.55
N GLY A 41 -3.93 -24.30 3.53
CA GLY A 41 -2.95 -25.12 2.80
C GLY A 41 -3.00 -24.98 1.27
N GLY A 42 -3.63 -23.92 0.75
CA GLY A 42 -3.77 -23.61 -0.68
C GLY A 42 -4.27 -22.17 -0.89
N PRO A 43 -4.46 -21.72 -2.14
CA PRO A 43 -4.92 -20.36 -2.41
C PRO A 43 -6.25 -20.06 -1.68
N PRO A 44 -6.41 -18.86 -1.10
CA PRO A 44 -7.60 -18.50 -0.33
C PRO A 44 -8.89 -18.70 -1.13
N PRO A 45 -9.93 -19.36 -0.58
CA PRO A 45 -11.18 -19.55 -1.28
C PRO A 45 -11.88 -18.20 -1.48
N GLU A 46 -12.31 -17.92 -2.72
CA GLU A 46 -13.07 -16.73 -3.07
C GLU A 46 -14.56 -17.05 -3.19
N ARG A 47 -15.41 -16.12 -2.74
CA ARG A 47 -16.86 -16.17 -3.02
C ARG A 47 -17.36 -14.80 -3.45
N GLN A 48 -18.13 -14.79 -4.52
CA GLN A 48 -18.91 -13.61 -4.90
C GLN A 48 -20.21 -13.57 -4.09
N ILE A 49 -20.46 -12.45 -3.43
CA ILE A 49 -21.72 -12.14 -2.75
C ILE A 49 -22.42 -11.04 -3.53
N ASN A 50 -23.66 -11.32 -3.93
CA ASN A 50 -24.53 -10.34 -4.58
C ASN A 50 -25.43 -9.68 -3.54
N LEU A 51 -25.46 -8.35 -3.54
CA LEU A 51 -26.23 -7.53 -2.61
C LEU A 51 -27.61 -7.29 -3.21
N SER A 52 -28.60 -8.01 -2.70
CA SER A 52 -30.00 -7.77 -3.01
C SER A 52 -30.42 -6.35 -2.58
N ASN A 53 -31.25 -5.67 -3.38
CA ASN A 53 -31.77 -4.31 -3.11
C ASN A 53 -30.77 -3.15 -3.14
N ILE A 54 -29.55 -3.34 -3.65
CA ILE A 54 -28.68 -2.23 -4.04
C ILE A 54 -28.73 -2.09 -5.56
N ARG A 55 -29.25 -0.96 -6.05
CA ARG A 55 -29.21 -0.58 -7.47
C ARG A 55 -28.14 0.48 -7.65
N ALA A 56 -26.96 0.07 -8.10
CA ALA A 56 -26.00 0.99 -8.70
C ALA A 56 -26.24 1.03 -10.21
N GLY A 57 -26.07 2.19 -10.84
CA GLY A 57 -26.21 2.35 -12.29
C GLY A 57 -25.37 1.29 -13.03
N ALA A 58 -25.98 0.60 -13.98
CA ALA A 58 -25.30 -0.43 -14.74
C ALA A 58 -24.19 0.16 -15.63
N LEU A 59 -23.13 -0.60 -15.87
CA LEU A 59 -22.19 -0.37 -16.97
C LEU A 59 -22.98 -0.20 -18.28
N ALA A 60 -22.71 0.91 -18.97
CA ALA A 60 -23.50 1.48 -20.05
C ALA A 60 -24.15 0.47 -21.03
N ARG A 61 -25.46 0.62 -21.27
CA ARG A 61 -25.99 0.41 -22.63
C ARG A 61 -25.86 1.73 -23.37
N ARG A 62 -25.32 1.66 -24.60
CA ARG A 62 -25.02 2.81 -25.49
C ARG A 62 -26.02 3.96 -25.33
N ALA A 63 -25.50 5.18 -25.19
CA ALA A 63 -26.27 6.40 -25.10
C ALA A 63 -27.25 6.52 -26.28
N VAL A 64 -28.53 6.74 -25.96
CA VAL A 64 -29.51 7.26 -26.93
C VAL A 64 -29.33 8.78 -26.95
N GLN A 65 -29.14 9.34 -28.13
CA GLN A 65 -28.90 10.78 -28.35
C GLN A 65 -30.08 11.60 -27.81
N GLY A 66 -29.84 12.49 -26.83
CA GLY A 66 -30.78 13.55 -26.45
C GLY A 66 -31.15 13.74 -24.97
N GLN A 67 -30.48 13.12 -23.99
CA GLN A 67 -30.68 13.44 -22.56
C GLN A 67 -29.50 14.24 -21.97
N PRO A 68 -29.76 15.18 -21.03
CA PRO A 68 -28.71 15.90 -20.33
C PRO A 68 -27.92 14.95 -19.41
N ASP A 69 -26.58 15.08 -19.43
CA ASP A 69 -25.65 14.28 -18.63
C ASP A 69 -25.87 14.47 -17.12
N THR A 70 -26.64 13.57 -16.49
CA THR A 70 -26.53 13.36 -15.04
C THR A 70 -25.27 12.56 -14.76
N LYS A 71 -24.26 13.26 -14.24
CA LYS A 71 -22.92 12.78 -13.89
C LYS A 71 -22.91 11.91 -12.62
N ASP A 72 -23.88 11.01 -12.46
CA ASP A 72 -23.83 9.96 -11.42
C ASP A 72 -23.02 8.80 -11.99
N THR A 73 -21.69 8.88 -11.89
CA THR A 73 -20.82 7.83 -12.42
C THR A 73 -20.93 6.57 -11.55
N PRO A 74 -20.97 5.36 -12.15
CA PRO A 74 -20.97 4.08 -11.43
C PRO A 74 -19.82 3.93 -10.42
N ASP A 75 -18.74 4.68 -10.60
CA ASP A 75 -17.53 4.66 -9.78
C ASP A 75 -17.75 5.26 -8.38
N GLU A 76 -18.61 6.27 -8.23
CA GLU A 76 -18.89 6.88 -6.92
C GLU A 76 -19.65 5.93 -6.00
N ALA A 77 -20.63 5.18 -6.53
CA ALA A 77 -21.37 4.16 -5.79
C ALA A 77 -20.46 3.00 -5.38
N ARG A 78 -19.54 2.60 -6.27
CA ARG A 78 -18.53 1.58 -6.01
C ARG A 78 -17.59 2.01 -4.89
N GLU A 79 -17.11 3.26 -4.93
CA GLU A 79 -16.18 3.80 -3.93
C GLU A 79 -16.86 4.04 -2.57
N PHE A 80 -18.13 4.48 -2.57
CA PHE A 80 -18.92 4.61 -1.35
C PHE A 80 -19.12 3.27 -0.64
N LEU A 81 -19.47 2.22 -1.39
CA LEU A 81 -19.58 0.87 -0.87
C LEU A 81 -18.22 0.34 -0.43
N ARG A 82 -17.15 0.59 -1.19
CA ARG A 82 -15.79 0.22 -0.81
C ARG A 82 -15.43 0.82 0.55
N LYS A 83 -15.53 2.13 0.72
CA LYS A 83 -15.19 2.81 2.00
C LYS A 83 -16.03 2.30 3.16
N LYS A 84 -17.35 2.23 3.01
CA LYS A 84 -18.24 1.89 4.13
C LYS A 84 -18.20 0.41 4.50
N LEU A 85 -18.19 -0.48 3.51
CA LEU A 85 -18.17 -1.93 3.73
C LEU A 85 -16.80 -2.39 4.23
N ILE A 86 -15.71 -1.82 3.72
CA ILE A 86 -14.35 -2.10 4.23
C ILE A 86 -14.27 -1.71 5.69
N VAL A 87 -14.59 -0.45 6.05
CA VAL A 87 -14.48 0.06 7.42
C VAL A 87 -15.30 -0.76 8.41
N GLU A 88 -16.53 -1.12 8.06
CA GLU A 88 -17.40 -1.85 8.98
C GLU A 88 -17.02 -3.34 9.13
N LEU A 89 -16.56 -3.98 8.04
CA LEU A 89 -16.03 -5.35 8.12
C LEU A 89 -14.69 -5.40 8.86
N THR A 90 -13.78 -4.43 8.66
CA THR A 90 -12.53 -4.36 9.44
C THR A 90 -12.81 -4.17 10.92
N LEU A 91 -13.70 -3.25 11.30
CA LEU A 91 -14.14 -3.06 12.69
C LEU A 91 -14.70 -4.35 13.33
N SER A 92 -15.43 -5.18 12.57
CA SER A 92 -15.92 -6.47 13.08
C SER A 92 -14.84 -7.57 13.15
N SER A 93 -13.83 -7.53 12.26
CA SER A 93 -12.70 -8.48 12.25
C SER A 93 -11.65 -8.19 13.33
N LEU A 94 -11.61 -6.94 13.82
CA LEU A 94 -10.64 -6.48 14.82
C LEU A 94 -10.77 -7.18 16.19
N SER A 95 -11.86 -7.91 16.45
CA SER A 95 -11.99 -8.76 17.64
C SER A 95 -11.36 -10.16 17.51
N LEU A 96 -10.83 -10.59 16.35
CA LEU A 96 -10.37 -11.98 16.18
C LEU A 96 -9.07 -12.23 15.39
N ARG A 97 -8.37 -11.21 14.88
CA ARG A 97 -7.14 -11.45 14.09
C ARG A 97 -5.89 -11.44 14.95
N ARG A 98 -5.22 -12.61 15.03
CA ARG A 98 -3.86 -12.77 15.57
C ARG A 98 -2.87 -12.92 14.43
N TYR A 99 -1.75 -12.23 14.52
CA TYR A 99 -0.67 -12.28 13.54
C TYR A 99 0.62 -12.81 14.18
N ARG A 100 1.53 -13.36 13.37
CA ARG A 100 2.85 -13.76 13.86
C ARG A 100 3.71 -12.51 14.06
N ALA A 101 4.37 -12.41 15.20
CA ALA A 101 5.23 -11.30 15.53
C ALA A 101 6.47 -11.77 16.29
N ARG A 102 7.54 -10.98 16.19
CA ARG A 102 8.76 -11.10 16.98
C ARG A 102 8.78 -9.99 18.02
N VAL A 103 9.04 -10.34 19.29
CA VAL A 103 9.30 -9.33 20.33
C VAL A 103 10.69 -8.76 20.09
N GLU A 104 10.80 -7.45 19.93
CA GLU A 104 12.09 -6.76 19.73
C GLU A 104 12.61 -6.17 21.04
N LYS A 105 11.70 -5.62 21.87
CA LYS A 105 12.04 -5.01 23.18
C LYS A 105 10.88 -5.11 24.15
N VAL A 106 11.17 -5.45 25.40
CA VAL A 106 10.19 -5.39 26.51
C VAL A 106 10.59 -4.23 27.42
N GLU A 107 9.81 -3.15 27.40
CA GLU A 107 10.02 -2.02 28.33
C GLU A 107 9.24 -2.23 29.63
N SER A 108 8.01 -2.74 29.52
CA SER A 108 7.14 -3.10 30.64
C SER A 108 6.03 -4.04 30.18
N PRO A 109 5.24 -4.66 31.07
CA PRO A 109 4.08 -5.45 30.68
C PRO A 109 3.03 -4.67 29.86
N ALA A 110 2.99 -3.34 29.97
CA ALA A 110 2.10 -2.48 29.19
C ALA A 110 2.72 -2.03 27.86
N LYS A 111 4.04 -2.12 27.69
CA LYS A 111 4.81 -1.61 26.55
C LYS A 111 5.80 -2.67 26.05
N VAL A 112 5.32 -3.50 25.14
CA VAL A 112 6.12 -4.50 24.41
C VAL A 112 6.20 -4.06 22.95
N HIS A 113 7.41 -3.88 22.45
CA HIS A 113 7.69 -3.56 21.05
C HIS A 113 7.71 -4.84 20.25
N VAL A 114 6.84 -4.92 19.23
CA VAL A 114 6.74 -6.09 18.36
C VAL A 114 6.92 -5.71 16.89
N PHE A 115 7.48 -6.64 16.14
CA PHE A 115 7.62 -6.59 14.69
C PHE A 115 6.79 -7.71 14.06
N TYR A 116 5.83 -7.35 13.19
CA TYR A 116 4.98 -8.32 12.51
C TYR A 116 5.73 -8.95 11.34
N ILE A 117 6.22 -10.18 11.52
CA ILE A 117 7.18 -10.83 10.61
C ILE A 117 6.64 -11.12 9.20
N ASP A 118 5.32 -11.04 9.02
CA ASP A 118 4.66 -11.30 7.74
C ASP A 118 4.21 -10.01 7.03
N TYR A 119 4.30 -8.85 7.70
CA TYR A 119 3.82 -7.56 7.18
C TYR A 119 4.86 -6.44 7.24
N GLY A 120 5.84 -6.50 8.15
CA GLY A 120 6.93 -5.54 8.28
C GLY A 120 6.63 -4.33 9.16
N ASN A 121 5.37 -4.11 9.58
CA ASN A 121 5.04 -3.02 10.49
C ASN A 121 5.43 -3.35 11.95
N ARG A 122 5.62 -2.29 12.76
CA ARG A 122 5.90 -2.36 14.19
C ARG A 122 4.74 -1.77 14.99
N GLU A 123 4.55 -2.25 16.21
CA GLU A 123 3.53 -1.73 17.13
C GLU A 123 4.04 -1.87 18.57
N ILE A 124 3.59 -0.98 19.46
CA ILE A 124 3.79 -1.09 20.91
C ILE A 124 2.46 -1.49 21.53
N LEU A 125 2.43 -2.64 22.20
CA LEU A 125 1.23 -3.18 22.84
C LEU A 125 1.52 -3.78 24.21
N SER A 126 0.45 -3.97 25.00
CA SER A 126 0.51 -4.72 26.25
C SER A 126 0.74 -6.22 26.01
N SER A 127 1.40 -6.88 26.96
CA SER A 127 1.58 -8.34 27.01
C SER A 127 0.26 -9.12 26.97
N THR A 128 -0.85 -8.52 27.41
CA THR A 128 -2.19 -9.12 27.34
C THR A 128 -2.68 -9.33 25.90
N ARG A 129 -2.12 -8.61 24.93
CA ARG A 129 -2.39 -8.77 23.49
C ARG A 129 -1.43 -9.76 22.82
N LEU A 130 -0.52 -10.38 23.57
CA LEU A 130 0.46 -11.35 23.07
C LEU A 130 0.07 -12.77 23.48
N ALA A 131 0.45 -13.72 22.65
CA ALA A 131 0.34 -15.14 22.94
C ALA A 131 1.57 -15.86 22.39
N ALA A 132 1.95 -16.98 23.02
CA ALA A 132 3.01 -17.83 22.50
C ALA A 132 2.61 -18.36 21.11
N LEU A 133 3.54 -18.29 20.15
CA LEU A 133 3.32 -18.81 18.79
C LEU A 133 3.27 -20.35 18.84
N PRO A 134 2.15 -20.99 18.46
CA PRO A 134 2.08 -22.44 18.44
C PRO A 134 3.10 -23.04 17.45
N PRO A 135 3.74 -24.19 17.75
CA PRO A 135 4.78 -24.76 16.90
C PRO A 135 4.36 -25.01 15.45
N ALA A 136 3.08 -25.33 15.22
CA ALA A 136 2.51 -25.52 13.88
C ALA A 136 2.64 -24.27 12.98
N PHE A 137 2.74 -23.07 13.56
CA PHE A 137 2.85 -21.80 12.86
C PHE A 137 4.26 -21.19 12.95
N SER A 138 5.26 -21.98 13.36
CA SER A 138 6.63 -21.53 13.56
C SER A 138 7.25 -20.99 12.26
N THR A 139 8.33 -20.22 12.41
CA THR A 139 9.14 -19.73 11.29
C THR A 139 9.86 -20.83 10.52
N ARG A 140 9.95 -22.05 11.08
CA ARG A 140 10.47 -23.23 10.38
C ARG A 140 9.42 -23.80 9.42
N THR A 141 8.15 -23.79 9.82
CA THR A 141 7.04 -24.28 9.00
C THR A 141 6.76 -23.33 7.84
N LEU A 142 6.72 -22.04 8.13
CA LEU A 142 6.56 -20.97 7.14
C LEU A 142 7.54 -19.85 7.49
N PRO A 143 8.55 -19.55 6.64
CA PRO A 143 9.45 -18.44 6.89
C PRO A 143 8.71 -17.11 7.07
N PRO A 144 9.33 -16.09 7.70
CA PRO A 144 8.82 -14.72 7.64
C PRO A 144 8.49 -14.31 6.21
N GLN A 145 7.32 -13.71 5.99
CA GLN A 145 6.87 -13.35 4.65
C GLN A 145 7.20 -11.89 4.26
N ALA A 146 7.47 -11.03 5.25
CA ALA A 146 7.94 -9.66 4.97
C ALA A 146 9.46 -9.64 4.79
N THR A 147 9.90 -9.06 3.69
CA THR A 147 11.31 -8.78 3.42
C THR A 147 11.49 -7.28 3.26
N GLU A 148 12.47 -6.73 3.97
CA GLU A 148 12.80 -5.30 3.92
C GLU A 148 13.67 -5.00 2.69
N TYR A 149 13.40 -3.88 2.04
CA TYR A 149 14.12 -3.38 0.86
C TYR A 149 14.24 -1.86 0.92
N THR A 150 15.19 -1.32 0.17
CA THR A 150 15.36 0.11 -0.06
C THR A 150 15.25 0.42 -1.55
N PHE A 151 14.80 1.61 -1.94
CA PHE A 151 14.80 2.00 -3.35
C PHE A 151 16.23 2.17 -3.89
N ALA A 152 16.48 1.63 -5.07
CA ALA A 152 17.70 1.89 -5.82
C ALA A 152 17.69 3.30 -6.42
N PHE A 153 18.87 3.88 -6.61
CA PHE A 153 19.12 5.16 -7.31
C PHE A 153 18.47 6.40 -6.68
N ILE A 154 18.01 6.33 -5.43
CA ILE A 154 17.33 7.43 -4.75
C ILE A 154 17.98 7.70 -3.40
N GLN A 155 18.19 8.99 -3.10
CA GLN A 155 18.58 9.47 -1.78
C GLN A 155 17.34 9.81 -0.95
N VAL A 156 17.26 9.23 0.24
CA VAL A 156 16.19 9.56 1.20
C VAL A 156 16.40 10.99 1.74
N PRO A 157 15.39 11.86 1.67
CA PRO A 157 15.48 13.20 2.23
C PRO A 157 15.87 13.20 3.71
N GLN A 158 16.84 14.04 4.08
CA GLN A 158 17.20 14.21 5.50
C GLN A 158 16.21 15.11 6.23
N ASP A 159 15.71 16.15 5.55
CA ASP A 159 14.62 16.98 6.04
C ASP A 159 13.36 16.14 6.33
N GLU A 160 12.79 16.34 7.51
CA GLU A 160 11.65 15.55 8.00
C GLU A 160 10.39 15.75 7.16
N ASP A 161 10.12 16.99 6.75
CA ASP A 161 8.91 17.34 6.00
C ASP A 161 9.01 16.77 4.58
N ALA A 162 10.14 16.99 3.90
CA ALA A 162 10.40 16.42 2.57
C ALA A 162 10.37 14.88 2.59
N ARG A 163 10.90 14.25 3.65
CA ARG A 163 10.83 12.79 3.80
C ARG A 163 9.40 12.32 4.01
N THR A 164 8.61 13.04 4.79
CA THR A 164 7.20 12.73 5.03
C THR A 164 6.40 12.80 3.73
N ASP A 165 6.62 13.84 2.92
CA ASP A 165 5.96 13.99 1.62
C ASP A 165 6.29 12.83 0.66
N ALA A 166 7.57 12.42 0.61
CA ALA A 166 8.01 11.28 -0.19
C ALA A 166 7.36 9.96 0.27
N VAL A 167 7.33 9.71 1.59
CA VAL A 167 6.68 8.53 2.18
C VAL A 167 5.18 8.54 1.90
N ASP A 168 4.50 9.67 2.09
CA ASP A 168 3.07 9.79 1.86
C ASP A 168 2.70 9.52 0.39
N SER A 169 3.52 9.96 -0.57
CA SER A 169 3.32 9.60 -1.98
C SER A 169 3.44 8.10 -2.20
N MET A 170 4.51 7.51 -1.68
CA MET A 170 4.73 6.07 -1.76
C MET A 170 3.57 5.27 -1.13
N VAL A 171 3.07 5.71 0.01
CA VAL A 171 1.95 5.06 0.71
C VAL A 171 0.69 5.12 -0.14
N ARG A 172 0.37 6.29 -0.72
CA ARG A 172 -0.80 6.45 -1.60
C ARG A 172 -0.72 5.56 -2.83
N ASP A 173 0.46 5.46 -3.43
CA ASP A 173 0.62 4.86 -4.74
C ASP A 173 0.80 3.34 -4.67
N ILE A 174 1.54 2.83 -3.68
CA ILE A 174 1.94 1.41 -3.66
C ILE A 174 1.56 0.63 -2.40
N GLN A 175 1.14 1.26 -1.29
CA GLN A 175 0.83 0.50 -0.08
C GLN A 175 -0.36 -0.45 -0.29
N ASN A 176 -0.16 -1.72 0.08
CA ASN A 176 -1.16 -2.79 -0.11
C ASN A 176 -1.56 -3.01 -1.58
N THR A 177 -0.68 -2.68 -2.52
CA THR A 177 -0.84 -2.97 -3.94
C THR A 177 0.20 -4.00 -4.41
N GLN A 178 -0.04 -4.61 -5.56
CA GLN A 178 0.93 -5.52 -6.17
C GLN A 178 1.86 -4.74 -7.10
N CYS A 179 3.16 -4.92 -6.91
CA CYS A 179 4.21 -4.36 -7.75
C CYS A 179 5.07 -5.47 -8.37
N LEU A 180 5.79 -5.16 -9.44
CA LEU A 180 6.92 -5.96 -9.89
C LEU A 180 8.18 -5.41 -9.22
N LEU A 181 9.02 -6.30 -8.70
CA LEU A 181 10.24 -5.93 -7.98
C LEU A 181 11.44 -6.51 -8.72
N ASN A 182 12.46 -5.67 -8.95
CA ASN A 182 13.76 -6.11 -9.42
C ASN A 182 14.84 -5.73 -8.40
N VAL A 183 15.75 -6.66 -8.10
CA VAL A 183 16.89 -6.41 -7.21
C VAL A 183 18.04 -5.87 -8.06
N GLU A 184 18.47 -4.64 -7.80
CA GLU A 184 19.51 -3.97 -8.59
C GLU A 184 20.90 -4.21 -8.01
N TYR A 185 21.06 -4.00 -6.70
CA TYR A 185 22.34 -4.17 -6.02
C TYR A 185 22.18 -4.40 -4.51
N SER A 186 23.22 -4.97 -3.90
CA SER A 186 23.27 -5.16 -2.45
C SER A 186 23.45 -3.82 -1.72
N GLY A 187 22.74 -3.65 -0.60
CA GLY A 187 22.96 -2.54 0.34
C GLY A 187 23.64 -2.99 1.63
N ALA A 188 23.91 -2.02 2.52
CA ALA A 188 24.51 -2.29 3.83
C ALA A 188 23.55 -3.03 4.78
N VAL A 189 22.25 -2.71 4.71
CA VAL A 189 21.20 -3.28 5.58
C VAL A 189 20.34 -4.27 4.80
N CYS A 190 19.81 -3.84 3.66
CA CYS A 190 18.96 -4.65 2.79
C CYS A 190 19.27 -4.35 1.31
N PRO A 191 18.85 -5.23 0.38
CA PRO A 191 19.04 -5.00 -1.05
C PRO A 191 18.32 -3.74 -1.54
N HIS A 192 18.89 -3.10 -2.54
CA HIS A 192 18.28 -1.97 -3.23
C HIS A 192 17.53 -2.46 -4.47
N VAL A 193 16.30 -1.98 -4.64
CA VAL A 193 15.36 -2.49 -5.63
C VAL A 193 14.71 -1.38 -6.43
N THR A 194 14.28 -1.71 -7.64
CA THR A 194 13.31 -0.92 -8.40
C THR A 194 11.95 -1.59 -8.30
N LEU A 195 10.90 -0.77 -8.28
CA LEU A 195 9.51 -1.23 -8.30
C LEU A 195 8.84 -0.70 -9.56
N GLN A 196 8.03 -1.54 -10.19
CA GLN A 196 7.16 -1.15 -11.29
C GLN A 196 5.70 -1.40 -10.95
N PHE A 197 4.84 -0.49 -11.39
CA PHE A 197 3.40 -0.72 -11.37
C PHE A 197 3.02 -1.91 -12.27
N THR A 198 2.05 -2.71 -11.84
CA THR A 198 1.69 -3.94 -12.55
C THR A 198 0.98 -3.68 -13.87
N ASP A 199 0.27 -2.57 -13.98
CA ASP A 199 -0.50 -2.12 -15.15
C ASP A 199 0.35 -1.31 -16.13
N SER A 200 0.89 -0.16 -15.72
CA SER A 200 1.62 0.74 -16.61
C SER A 200 3.06 0.31 -16.89
N LYS A 201 3.63 -0.52 -16.00
CA LYS A 201 5.07 -0.84 -15.96
C LYS A 201 5.98 0.35 -15.67
N ASP A 202 5.40 1.49 -15.29
CA ASP A 202 6.20 2.66 -14.91
C ASP A 202 6.98 2.37 -13.63
N ASP A 203 8.21 2.89 -13.59
CA ASP A 203 9.09 2.80 -12.43
C ASP A 203 8.62 3.79 -11.34
N VAL A 204 8.28 3.24 -10.17
CA VAL A 204 7.78 3.97 -9.01
C VAL A 204 8.84 4.94 -8.48
N GLY A 205 10.08 4.48 -8.39
CA GLY A 205 11.18 5.28 -7.87
C GLY A 205 11.54 6.44 -8.80
N LEU A 206 11.54 6.20 -10.11
CA LEU A 206 11.70 7.24 -11.11
C LEU A 206 10.53 8.25 -11.08
N GLY A 207 9.32 7.79 -10.75
CA GLY A 207 8.16 8.67 -10.51
C GLY A 207 8.42 9.69 -9.41
N LEU A 208 8.90 9.24 -8.25
CA LEU A 208 9.26 10.13 -7.13
C LEU A 208 10.32 11.18 -7.52
N VAL A 209 11.31 10.77 -8.32
CA VAL A 209 12.36 11.67 -8.84
C VAL A 209 11.77 12.72 -9.79
N LYS A 210 10.90 12.31 -10.71
CA LYS A 210 10.23 13.22 -11.67
C LYS A 210 9.29 14.21 -10.99
N GLU A 211 8.72 13.83 -9.85
CA GLU A 211 7.93 14.74 -9.00
C GLU A 211 8.81 15.61 -8.10
N GLY A 212 10.12 15.40 -8.05
CA GLY A 212 11.03 16.18 -7.20
C GLY A 212 10.85 15.92 -5.71
N LEU A 213 10.32 14.75 -5.32
CA LEU A 213 10.17 14.37 -3.91
C LEU A 213 11.49 13.88 -3.30
N VAL A 214 12.42 13.45 -4.16
CA VAL A 214 13.69 12.81 -3.78
C VAL A 214 14.79 13.17 -4.78
N MET A 215 16.04 13.01 -4.36
CA MET A 215 17.22 13.17 -5.23
C MET A 215 17.75 11.83 -5.72
N VAL A 216 18.52 11.87 -6.81
CA VAL A 216 19.15 10.68 -7.40
C VAL A 216 20.42 10.29 -6.66
N ASP A 217 20.55 9.02 -6.28
CA ASP A 217 21.81 8.41 -5.81
C ASP A 217 22.63 7.93 -7.01
N VAL A 218 23.71 8.65 -7.33
CA VAL A 218 24.51 8.41 -8.53
C VAL A 218 25.44 7.21 -8.35
N ARG A 219 25.15 6.15 -9.09
CA ARG A 219 25.96 4.92 -9.15
C ARG A 219 27.05 5.01 -10.21
N LYS A 220 28.21 4.39 -9.97
CA LYS A 220 29.39 4.42 -10.88
C LYS A 220 29.56 3.14 -11.69
N GLU A 221 28.82 2.09 -11.35
CA GLU A 221 28.90 0.79 -11.99
C GLU A 221 28.40 0.87 -13.44
N LYS A 222 29.22 0.37 -14.38
CA LYS A 222 28.97 0.50 -15.83
C LYS A 222 27.60 -0.04 -16.28
N HIS A 223 27.17 -1.15 -15.69
CA HIS A 223 25.89 -1.78 -16.05
C HIS A 223 24.66 -0.98 -15.58
N LEU A 224 24.83 -0.07 -14.61
CA LEU A 224 23.75 0.77 -14.08
C LEU A 224 23.67 2.14 -14.77
N GLN A 225 24.67 2.53 -15.56
CA GLN A 225 24.77 3.89 -16.11
C GLN A 225 23.58 4.30 -16.96
N LYS A 226 22.96 3.34 -17.66
CA LYS A 226 21.74 3.60 -18.44
C LYS A 226 20.59 4.05 -17.54
N MET A 227 20.34 3.35 -16.44
CA MET A 227 19.31 3.71 -15.46
C MET A 227 19.64 5.00 -14.73
N VAL A 228 20.89 5.18 -14.30
CA VAL A 228 21.34 6.41 -13.64
C VAL A 228 21.09 7.63 -14.54
N THR A 229 21.39 7.52 -15.84
CA THR A 229 21.13 8.60 -16.81
C THR A 229 19.63 8.93 -16.91
N GLU A 230 18.77 7.91 -16.90
CA GLU A 230 17.32 8.10 -16.94
C GLU A 230 16.79 8.81 -15.69
N TYR A 231 17.28 8.42 -14.51
CA TYR A 231 16.95 9.07 -13.24
C TYR A 231 17.42 10.52 -13.21
N LEU A 232 18.64 10.81 -13.64
CA LEU A 232 19.17 12.18 -13.72
C LEU A 232 18.33 13.05 -14.67
N ASN A 233 17.90 12.53 -15.81
CA ASN A 233 17.00 13.26 -16.72
C ASN A 233 15.64 13.56 -16.07
N GLY A 234 15.12 12.63 -15.27
CA GLY A 234 13.91 12.85 -14.46
C GLY A 234 14.11 13.97 -13.44
N GLN A 235 15.26 13.98 -12.75
CA GLN A 235 15.59 15.01 -11.77
C GLN A 235 15.73 16.39 -12.41
N GLU A 236 16.40 16.50 -13.56
CA GLU A 236 16.52 17.78 -14.28
C GLU A 236 15.16 18.32 -14.74
N SER A 237 14.22 17.42 -15.07
CA SER A 237 12.84 17.80 -15.38
C SER A 237 12.12 18.37 -14.14
N ALA A 238 12.27 17.73 -12.98
CA ALA A 238 11.70 18.18 -11.71
C ALA A 238 12.29 19.54 -11.25
N LYS A 239 13.61 19.70 -11.41
CA LYS A 239 14.32 20.97 -11.16
C LYS A 239 13.80 22.09 -12.03
N SER A 240 13.70 21.85 -13.34
CA SER A 240 13.21 22.84 -14.31
C SER A 240 11.77 23.27 -14.03
N ALA A 241 10.93 22.33 -13.58
CA ALA A 241 9.56 22.58 -13.18
C ALA A 241 9.39 23.12 -11.74
N ARG A 242 10.49 23.26 -10.98
CA ARG A 242 10.52 23.71 -9.58
C ARG A 242 9.57 22.92 -8.67
N LEU A 243 9.56 21.60 -8.81
CA LEU A 243 8.67 20.73 -8.04
C LEU A 243 9.26 20.39 -6.67
N ASN A 244 8.41 20.35 -5.65
CA ASN A 244 8.71 19.85 -4.30
C ASN A 244 10.04 20.37 -3.73
N ILE A 245 11.07 19.52 -3.56
CA ILE A 245 12.35 19.94 -2.97
C ILE A 245 13.06 21.02 -3.80
N TRP A 246 12.70 21.18 -5.07
CA TRP A 246 13.24 22.16 -6.00
C TRP A 246 12.45 23.48 -6.05
N ARG A 247 11.43 23.65 -5.20
CA ARG A 247 10.53 24.83 -5.23
C ARG A 247 11.23 26.17 -5.04
N TYR A 248 12.38 26.17 -4.35
CA TYR A 248 13.19 27.36 -4.09
C TYR A 248 14.43 27.49 -4.98
N GLY A 249 14.60 26.60 -5.97
CA GLY A 249 15.76 26.55 -6.86
C GLY A 249 16.69 25.37 -6.58
N ASP A 250 17.78 25.29 -7.33
CA ASP A 250 18.84 24.30 -7.12
C ASP A 250 19.71 24.77 -5.95
N PHE A 251 19.88 23.93 -4.93
CA PHE A 251 20.82 24.20 -3.85
C PHE A 251 22.18 24.44 -4.48
N ARG A 252 22.73 25.65 -4.34
CA ARG A 252 24.11 25.87 -4.77
C ARG A 252 25.01 25.00 -3.90
N ASP A 253 26.18 24.63 -4.43
CA ASP A 253 27.18 23.73 -3.81
C ASP A 253 27.52 24.03 -2.33
N ASP A 254 27.19 25.22 -1.81
CA ASP A 254 27.42 25.66 -0.42
C ASP A 254 26.23 25.40 0.54
N ASP A 255 25.01 25.16 0.02
CA ASP A 255 23.78 25.04 0.82
C ASP A 255 23.30 23.57 0.97
N ALA A 256 23.91 22.61 0.28
CA ALA A 256 23.49 21.20 0.32
C ALA A 256 23.64 20.59 1.74
N ASP A 257 24.64 21.05 2.50
CA ASP A 257 24.83 20.69 3.90
C ASP A 257 23.75 21.28 4.82
N GLU A 258 23.17 22.44 4.47
CA GLU A 258 22.09 23.09 5.24
C GLU A 258 20.79 22.28 5.21
N PHE A 259 20.56 21.54 4.11
CA PHE A 259 19.41 20.64 3.94
C PHE A 259 19.76 19.15 4.19
N GLY A 260 20.98 18.89 4.69
CA GLY A 260 21.42 17.57 5.14
C GLY A 260 21.81 16.59 4.02
N TYR A 261 21.82 16.99 2.76
CA TYR A 261 22.16 16.09 1.67
C TYR A 261 23.67 16.00 1.47
N ARG A 262 24.25 14.84 1.82
CA ARG A 262 25.66 14.54 1.51
C ARG A 262 25.78 13.91 0.13
N ARG A 263 26.75 14.39 -0.65
CA ARG A 263 27.19 13.79 -1.91
C ARG A 263 27.84 12.41 -1.71
#